data_AF-A0A077N5G0-F1
#
_entry.id   AF-A0A077N5G0-F1
#
_cell.length_a   1.000
_cell.length_b   1.000
_cell.length_c   1.000
_cell.angle_alpha   90.00
_cell.angle_beta   90.00
_cell.angle_gamma   90.00
#
_symmetry.space_group_name_H-M   'P 1'
#
loop_
_entity.id
_entity.type
_entity.pdbx_description
1 polymer ?
#
loop_
_entity_poly.entity_id
_entity_poly.type
_entity_poly.pdbx_seq_one_letter_code
_entity_poly.pdbx_strand_id
1 'polypeptide(L)'
;MATNYRVLFLAVILFLFGCSSNKEHASTKTYDRVKYTVVNNTQYSLSVIRKNVAWGSWVSIPLSTIQPYGRDSFSTKGTLIAGTEGNVEYSIYGGSFDVYWSLSH
;
A
#
# COMPACT_ATOMS: atom_id res chain seq x y z
N MET A 1 33.94 -48.34 -34.10
CA MET A 1 32.59 -48.23 -33.50
C MET A 1 32.70 -47.38 -32.25
N ALA A 2 32.50 -46.08 -32.38
CA ALA A 2 32.65 -45.12 -31.30
C ALA A 2 31.35 -44.34 -31.19
N THR A 3 30.42 -44.82 -30.37
CA THR A 3 29.14 -44.14 -30.19
C THR A 3 28.64 -44.35 -28.77
N ASN A 4 28.16 -43.26 -28.16
CA ASN A 4 27.12 -43.22 -27.12
C ASN A 4 27.46 -43.05 -25.63
N TYR A 5 28.72 -42.80 -25.21
CA TYR A 5 28.95 -42.46 -23.78
C TYR A 5 28.91 -40.95 -23.48
N ARG A 6 29.27 -40.10 -24.45
CA ARG A 6 29.31 -38.63 -24.25
C ARG A 6 27.93 -37.98 -24.19
N VAL A 7 26.96 -38.53 -24.91
CA VAL A 7 25.58 -37.99 -24.95
C VAL A 7 24.83 -38.32 -23.66
N LEU A 8 25.07 -39.51 -23.08
CA LEU A 8 24.43 -39.92 -21.84
C LEU A 8 24.91 -39.07 -20.64
N PHE A 9 26.19 -38.71 -20.61
CA PHE A 9 26.77 -37.92 -19.52
C PHE A 9 26.27 -36.46 -19.51
N LEU A 10 26.05 -35.87 -20.69
CA LEU A 10 25.51 -34.51 -20.82
C LEU A 10 24.03 -34.42 -20.40
N ALA A 11 23.24 -35.47 -20.65
CA ALA A 11 21.84 -35.52 -20.24
C ALA A 11 21.67 -35.55 -18.71
N VAL A 12 22.57 -36.21 -17.98
CA VAL A 12 22.51 -36.31 -16.51
C VAL A 12 22.85 -34.97 -15.84
N ILE A 13 23.78 -34.20 -16.39
CA ILE A 13 24.16 -32.88 -15.86
C ILE A 13 23.01 -31.86 -16.06
N LEU A 14 22.35 -31.88 -17.22
CA LEU A 14 21.18 -31.03 -17.48
C LEU A 14 19.96 -31.40 -16.60
N PHE A 15 19.85 -32.65 -16.15
CA PHE A 15 18.78 -33.08 -15.24
C PHE A 15 19.05 -32.65 -13.79
N LEU A 16 20.32 -32.61 -13.35
CA LEU A 16 20.71 -32.20 -12.00
C LEU A 16 20.79 -30.68 -11.81
N PHE A 17 21.02 -29.94 -12.89
CA PHE A 17 20.85 -28.48 -12.93
C PHE A 17 19.48 -28.08 -13.51
N GLY A 18 18.48 -28.93 -13.29
CA GLY A 18 17.08 -28.64 -13.53
C GLY A 18 16.68 -27.38 -12.78
N CYS A 19 16.82 -26.26 -13.49
CA CYS A 19 16.18 -24.98 -13.33
C CYS A 19 15.49 -24.80 -11.96
N SER A 20 16.26 -24.43 -10.93
CA SER A 20 15.67 -23.69 -9.81
C SER A 20 15.31 -22.31 -10.33
N SER A 21 14.21 -22.25 -11.07
CA SER A 21 13.45 -21.03 -11.21
C SER A 21 12.83 -20.80 -9.84
N ASN A 22 13.61 -20.23 -8.93
CA ASN A 22 13.06 -19.36 -7.90
C ASN A 22 12.40 -18.22 -8.67
N LYS A 23 11.19 -18.47 -9.19
CA LYS A 23 10.22 -17.41 -9.30
C LYS A 23 10.07 -16.97 -7.86
N GLU A 24 10.77 -15.90 -7.49
CA GLU A 24 10.22 -14.98 -6.52
C GLU A 24 8.81 -14.74 -7.03
N HIS A 25 7.86 -15.50 -6.50
CA HIS A 25 6.49 -15.06 -6.43
C HIS A 25 6.61 -13.81 -5.56
N ALA A 26 6.91 -12.68 -6.21
CA ALA A 26 6.50 -11.39 -5.74
C ALA A 26 5.00 -11.58 -5.55
N SER A 27 4.63 -11.92 -4.32
CA SER A 27 3.27 -12.03 -3.91
C SER A 27 2.74 -10.62 -4.07
N THR A 28 2.21 -10.31 -5.25
CA THR A 28 1.40 -9.13 -5.53
C THR A 28 0.08 -9.34 -4.79
N LYS A 29 0.16 -9.44 -3.47
CA LYS A 29 -0.97 -9.26 -2.58
C LYS A 29 -1.30 -7.79 -2.73
N THR A 30 -2.14 -7.49 -3.70
CA THR A 30 -2.69 -6.16 -3.92
C THR A 30 -3.59 -5.90 -2.72
N TYR A 31 -3.04 -5.24 -1.71
CA TYR A 31 -3.85 -4.74 -0.61
C TYR A 31 -4.77 -3.66 -1.16
N ASP A 32 -6.02 -3.68 -0.73
CA ASP A 32 -6.95 -2.59 -0.98
C ASP A 32 -6.37 -1.31 -0.36
N ARG A 33 -5.77 -0.49 -1.22
CA ARG A 33 -5.12 0.76 -0.84
C ARG A 33 -6.04 1.90 -1.20
N VAL A 34 -6.33 2.75 -0.23
CA VAL A 34 -7.03 3.99 -0.48
C VAL A 34 -6.12 5.16 -0.24
N LYS A 35 -6.12 6.09 -1.21
CA LYS A 35 -5.36 7.33 -1.16
C LYS A 35 -6.33 8.50 -1.12
N TYR A 36 -6.07 9.40 -0.20
CA TYR A 36 -6.86 10.61 0.00
C TYR A 36 -5.99 11.83 -0.23
N THR A 37 -6.62 12.89 -0.71
CA THR A 37 -5.99 14.20 -0.84
C THR A 37 -6.95 15.23 -0.28
N VAL A 38 -6.48 16.01 0.69
CA VAL A 38 -7.22 17.15 1.25
C VAL A 38 -6.56 18.41 0.73
N VAL A 39 -7.33 19.24 0.05
CA VAL A 39 -6.87 20.54 -0.44
C VAL A 39 -7.50 21.62 0.42
N ASN A 40 -6.67 22.39 1.12
CA ASN A 40 -7.12 23.51 1.92
C ASN A 40 -7.19 24.77 1.05
N ASN A 41 -8.35 25.06 0.46
CA ASN A 41 -8.55 26.30 -0.30
C ASN A 41 -8.98 27.48 0.57
N THR A 42 -8.80 27.40 1.88
CA THR A 42 -9.18 28.47 2.81
C THR A 42 -7.97 29.32 3.19
N GLN A 43 -8.24 30.49 3.74
CA GLN A 43 -7.22 31.39 4.29
C GLN A 43 -6.71 30.96 5.68
N TYR A 44 -7.27 29.90 6.27
CA TYR A 44 -6.92 29.41 7.61
C TYR A 44 -6.22 28.05 7.50
N SER A 45 -5.35 27.73 8.45
CA SER A 45 -4.74 26.40 8.52
C SER A 45 -5.77 25.35 8.94
N LEU A 46 -5.64 24.14 8.41
CA LEU A 46 -6.34 22.97 8.92
C LEU A 46 -5.42 22.20 9.86
N SER A 47 -5.87 21.85 11.06
CA SER A 47 -5.06 21.09 12.02
C SER A 47 -5.73 19.76 12.35
N VAL A 48 -4.99 18.66 12.27
CA VAL A 48 -5.52 17.34 12.62
C VAL A 48 -5.75 17.30 14.14
N ILE A 49 -6.99 17.00 14.54
CA ILE A 49 -7.38 16.79 15.94
C ILE A 49 -7.33 15.30 16.27
N ARG A 50 -7.84 14.47 15.36
CA ARG A 50 -7.93 13.02 15.52
C ARG A 50 -7.59 12.34 14.20
N LYS A 51 -6.87 11.22 14.28
CA LYS A 51 -6.67 10.31 13.16
C LYS A 51 -6.82 8.88 13.67
N ASN A 52 -7.67 8.11 13.02
CA ASN A 52 -7.97 6.75 13.42
C ASN A 52 -8.05 5.84 12.19
N VAL A 53 -7.58 4.61 12.35
CA VAL A 53 -7.77 3.52 11.39
C VAL A 53 -8.38 2.38 12.18
N ALA A 54 -9.69 2.18 12.00
CA ALA A 54 -10.42 1.10 12.64
C ALA A 54 -10.05 -0.25 12.01
N TRP A 55 -9.88 -0.27 10.68
CA TRP A 55 -9.50 -1.46 9.92
C TRP A 55 -8.37 -1.16 8.94
N GLY A 56 -7.37 -2.03 8.91
CA GLY A 56 -6.18 -1.87 8.08
C GLY A 56 -5.03 -1.14 8.80
N SER A 57 -4.21 -0.43 8.04
CA SER A 57 -3.06 0.30 8.58
C SER A 57 -2.71 1.53 7.74
N TRP A 58 -2.06 2.51 8.37
CA TRP A 58 -1.47 3.64 7.67
C TRP A 58 -0.35 3.18 6.73
N VAL A 59 -0.38 3.67 5.48
CA VAL A 59 0.74 3.60 4.54
C VAL A 59 1.48 4.93 4.53
N SER A 60 0.73 6.03 4.52
CA SER A 60 1.24 7.37 4.77
C SER A 60 0.28 8.10 5.70
N ILE A 61 0.84 8.73 6.73
CA ILE A 61 0.10 9.40 7.80
C ILE A 61 -0.19 10.85 7.36
N PRO A 62 -1.38 11.40 7.64
CA PRO A 62 -1.69 12.80 7.37
C PRO A 62 -0.74 13.75 8.10
N LEU A 63 -0.43 14.87 7.46
CA LEU A 63 0.26 16.00 8.08
C LEU A 63 -0.55 16.54 9.25
N SER A 64 0.12 16.95 10.32
CA SER A 64 -0.55 17.56 11.47
C SER A 64 -1.24 18.87 11.12
N THR A 65 -0.75 19.58 10.11
CA THR A 65 -1.28 20.86 9.67
C THR A 65 -1.17 21.02 8.16
N ILE A 66 -2.26 21.46 7.53
CA ILE A 66 -2.29 21.88 6.12
C ILE A 66 -2.36 23.41 6.11
N GLN A 67 -1.32 24.05 5.61
CA GLN A 67 -1.25 25.52 5.51
C GLN A 67 -2.36 26.08 4.60
N PRO A 68 -2.73 27.37 4.73
CA PRO A 68 -3.65 28.03 3.79
C PRO A 68 -3.23 27.81 2.34
N TYR A 69 -4.19 27.49 1.47
CA TYR A 69 -3.97 27.18 0.05
C TYR A 69 -3.04 25.96 -0.20
N GLY A 70 -2.75 25.18 0.84
CA GLY A 70 -1.93 23.99 0.79
C GLY A 70 -2.72 22.71 0.50
N ARG A 71 -2.02 21.58 0.50
CA ARG A 71 -2.64 20.25 0.41
C ARG A 71 -1.84 19.21 1.18
N ASP A 72 -2.52 18.13 1.51
CA ASP A 72 -1.92 16.92 2.05
C ASP A 72 -2.43 15.70 1.29
N SER A 73 -1.65 14.62 1.30
CA SER A 73 -2.06 13.33 0.77
C SER A 73 -1.59 12.20 1.68
N PHE A 74 -2.55 11.41 2.14
CA PHE A 74 -2.33 10.28 3.02
C PHE A 74 -2.99 9.03 2.46
N SER A 75 -2.63 7.87 3.00
CA SER A 75 -3.17 6.61 2.50
C SER A 75 -3.18 5.52 3.56
N THR A 76 -4.16 4.65 3.44
CA THR A 76 -4.28 3.42 4.23
C THR A 76 -4.29 2.21 3.32
N LYS A 77 -3.99 1.06 3.89
CA LYS A 77 -4.14 -0.24 3.23
C LYS A 77 -4.94 -1.18 4.11
N GLY A 78 -5.76 -2.00 3.46
CA GLY A 78 -6.40 -3.14 4.09
C GLY A 78 -5.42 -4.25 4.45
N THR A 79 -5.97 -5.33 4.99
CA THR A 79 -5.26 -6.59 5.27
C THR A 79 -5.48 -7.59 4.13
N LEU A 80 -5.14 -8.86 4.38
CA LEU A 80 -5.39 -9.95 3.42
C LEU A 80 -6.85 -10.35 3.28
N ILE A 81 -7.65 -10.09 4.31
CA ILE A 81 -9.02 -10.61 4.43
C ILE A 81 -10.04 -9.50 4.71
N ALA A 82 -9.59 -8.25 4.78
CA ALA A 82 -10.43 -7.10 5.09
C ALA A 82 -9.85 -5.85 4.42
N GLY A 83 -10.72 -4.96 3.96
CA GLY A 83 -10.32 -3.66 3.43
C GLY A 83 -9.87 -2.69 4.52
N THR A 84 -10.12 -1.39 4.34
CA THR A 84 -9.67 -0.35 5.28
C THR A 84 -10.76 0.63 5.62
N GLU A 85 -10.83 1.00 6.90
CA GLU A 85 -11.80 1.95 7.44
C GLU A 85 -11.13 2.88 8.44
N GLY A 86 -11.50 4.15 8.44
CA GLY A 86 -11.00 5.13 9.37
C GLY A 86 -11.51 6.53 9.11
N ASN A 87 -10.99 7.48 9.88
CA ASN A 87 -11.26 8.89 9.70
C ASN A 87 -10.07 9.77 10.11
N VAL A 88 -10.04 10.97 9.56
CA VAL A 88 -9.21 12.08 10.04
C VAL A 88 -10.12 13.28 10.31
N GLU A 89 -10.09 13.79 11.53
CA GLU A 89 -10.81 14.99 11.94
C GLU A 89 -9.86 16.20 11.89
N TYR A 90 -10.28 17.25 11.20
CA TYR A 90 -9.55 18.51 11.10
C TYR A 90 -10.32 19.64 11.81
N SER A 91 -9.62 20.45 12.61
CA SER A 91 -10.11 21.76 13.02
C SER A 91 -9.82 22.80 11.94
N ILE A 92 -10.73 23.76 11.83
CA ILE A 92 -10.63 24.96 11.01
C ILE A 92 -11.19 26.15 11.82
N TYR A 93 -10.92 27.39 11.39
CA TYR A 93 -11.49 28.57 12.02
C TYR A 93 -13.02 28.46 12.13
N GLY A 94 -13.53 28.40 13.37
CA GLY A 94 -14.96 28.34 13.66
C GLY A 94 -15.61 26.95 13.60
N GLY A 95 -14.85 25.86 13.41
CA GLY A 95 -15.43 24.51 13.40
C GLY A 95 -14.46 23.36 13.18
N SER A 96 -15.01 22.18 12.87
CA SER A 96 -14.26 20.99 12.48
C SER A 96 -14.99 20.23 11.38
N PHE A 97 -14.26 19.36 10.67
CA PHE A 97 -14.84 18.43 9.71
C PHE A 97 -14.06 17.11 9.69
N ASP A 98 -14.74 16.05 9.29
CA ASP A 98 -14.17 14.71 9.15
C ASP A 98 -13.96 14.34 7.69
N VAL A 99 -12.83 13.66 7.43
CA VAL A 99 -12.59 12.87 6.23
C VAL A 99 -12.73 11.41 6.62
N TYR A 100 -13.89 10.80 6.34
CA TYR A 100 -14.18 9.38 6.61
C TYR A 100 -13.95 8.52 5.38
N TRP A 101 -13.58 7.26 5.62
CA TRP A 101 -13.59 6.23 4.59
C TRP A 101 -13.92 4.84 5.10
N SER A 102 -14.48 4.04 4.20
CA SER A 102 -14.63 2.60 4.37
C SER A 102 -14.57 1.93 3.00
N LEU A 103 -13.60 1.04 2.84
CA LEU A 103 -13.48 0.16 1.68
C LEU A 103 -13.62 -1.27 2.19
N SER A 104 -14.61 -1.99 1.66
CA SER A 104 -14.83 -3.42 1.91
C SER A 104 -14.33 -4.25 0.73
N HIS A 105 -14.06 -5.53 0.99
CA HIS A 105 -13.56 -6.48 0.01
C HIS A 105 -14.71 -7.27 -0.63
#